data_AF-A0A522D3N8-F1
#
_entry.id   AF-A0A522D3N8-F1
#
_cell.length_a   1.000
_cell.length_b   1.000
_cell.length_c   1.000
_cell.angle_alpha   90.00
_cell.angle_beta   90.00
_cell.angle_gamma   90.00
#
_symmetry.space_group_name_H-M   'P 1'
#
loop_
_entity.id
_entity.type
_entity.pdbx_description
1 polymer ?
#
loop_
_entity_poly.entity_id
_entity_poly.type
_entity_poly.pdbx_seq_one_letter_code
_entity_poly.pdbx_strand_id
1 'polypeptide(L)' 'MKIAVFADTHGNGRDLPDALRAHGDYDALIHLGDGAPTCP' A
#
# COMPACT_ATOMS: atom_id res chain seq x y z
N MET A 1 18.49 -0.09 2.34
CA MET A 1 17.31 0.74 2.05
C MET A 1 16.24 -0.14 1.42
N LYS A 2 15.13 -0.37 2.12
CA LYS A 2 14.00 -1.15 1.65
C LYS A 2 12.83 -0.21 1.38
N ILE A 3 12.34 -0.22 0.16
CA ILE A 3 11.22 0.62 -0.27
C ILE A 3 10.06 -0.30 -0.63
N ALA A 4 8.90 -0.06 -0.04
CA ALA A 4 7.68 -0.74 -0.42
C ALA A 4 6.95 0.08 -1.48
N VAL A 5 6.53 -0.58 -2.58
CA VAL A 5 5.83 0.07 -3.69
C VAL A 5 4.49 -0.62 -3.91
N PHE A 6 3.41 0.16 -3.91
CA PHE A 6 2.03 -0.33 -4.06
C PHE A 6 1.30 0.45 -5.14
N ALA A 7 0.31 -0.18 -5.76
CA ALA A 7 -0.60 0.42 -6.72
C ALA A 7 -1.96 -0.28 -6.61
N ASP A 8 -3.02 0.32 -7.13
CA ASP A 8 -4.28 -0.39 -7.37
C ASP A 8 -4.90 -0.98 -6.10
N THR A 9 -4.89 -0.21 -5.01
CA THR A 9 -5.41 -0.69 -3.73
C THR A 9 -6.92 -0.53 -3.61
N HIS A 10 -7.57 0.18 -4.53
CA HIS A 10 -9.05 0.30 -4.64
C HIS A 10 -9.76 0.69 -3.33
N GLY A 11 -9.09 1.44 -2.45
CA GLY A 11 -9.64 1.78 -1.13
C GLY A 11 -9.60 0.65 -0.10
N ASN A 12 -8.89 -0.44 -0.37
CA ASN A 12 -8.74 -1.57 0.53
C ASN A 12 -7.79 -1.26 1.69
N GLY A 13 -8.32 -0.57 2.70
CA GLY A 13 -7.57 -0.15 3.88
C GLY A 13 -7.16 -1.26 4.84
N ARG A 14 -7.55 -2.52 4.60
CA ARG A 14 -7.19 -3.67 5.45
C ARG A 14 -5.97 -4.42 4.95
N ASP A 15 -5.90 -4.65 3.65
CA ASP A 15 -4.86 -5.51 3.09
C ASP A 15 -3.50 -4.82 3.01
N LEU A 16 -3.47 -3.48 2.84
CA LEU A 16 -2.23 -2.72 2.76
C LEU A 16 -1.44 -2.71 4.09
N PRO A 17 -2.04 -2.39 5.26
CA PRO A 17 -1.36 -2.49 6.55
C PRO A 17 -0.87 -3.91 6.88
N ASP A 18 -1.64 -4.93 6.51
CA ASP A 18 -1.27 -6.32 6.80
C ASP A 18 -0.11 -6.79 5.89
N ALA A 19 -0.10 -6.40 4.60
CA ALA A 19 1.03 -6.63 3.70
C ALA A 19 2.29 -5.92 4.20
N LEU A 20 2.17 -4.68 4.68
CA LEU A 20 3.29 -3.93 5.25
C LEU A 20 3.87 -4.61 6.49
N ARG A 21 3.02 -5.14 7.38
CA ARG A 21 3.45 -5.86 8.59
C ARG A 21 4.07 -7.21 8.28
N ALA A 22 3.58 -7.94 7.28
CA ALA A 22 4.06 -9.28 6.94
C ALA A 22 5.50 -9.29 6.39
N HIS A 23 5.94 -8.19 5.79
CA HIS A 23 7.21 -8.14 5.07
C HIS A 23 8.30 -7.28 5.75
N GLY A 24 8.00 -6.71 6.92
CA GLY A 24 8.99 -6.12 7.84
C GLY A 24 9.34 -4.64 7.58
N ASP A 25 10.42 -4.18 8.20
CA ASP A 25 10.83 -2.77 8.23
C ASP A 25 11.17 -2.22 6.84
N TYR A 26 10.40 -1.23 6.40
CA TYR A 26 10.66 -0.42 5.21
C TYR A 26 11.14 0.97 5.63
N ASP A 27 12.15 1.47 4.93
CA ASP A 27 12.67 2.82 5.13
C ASP A 27 11.79 3.88 4.42
N ALA A 28 11.06 3.46 3.39
CA ALA A 28 10.15 4.32 2.62
C ALA A 28 9.00 3.54 1.99
N LEU A 29 7.92 4.27 1.71
CA LEU A 29 6.65 3.75 1.20
C LEU A 29 6.21 4.62 0.02
N ILE A 30 5.96 4.00 -1.13
CA ILE A 30 5.51 4.68 -2.35
C ILE A 30 4.18 4.05 -2.79
N HIS A 31 3.17 4.89 -3.00
CA HIS A 31 1.88 4.49 -3.55
C HIS A 31 1.68 5.14 -4.93
N LEU A 32 1.53 4.34 -5.97
CA LEU A 32 1.52 4.78 -7.37
C LEU A 32 0.16 5.30 -7.86
N GLY A 33 -0.91 5.09 -7.10
CA GLY A 33 -2.25 5.60 -7.42
C GLY A 33 -3.34 4.56 -7.21
N ASP A 34 -4.60 4.98 -7.40
CA ASP A 34 -5.80 4.17 -7.19
C ASP A 34 -5.94 3.64 -5.74
N GLY A 35 -5.67 4.55 -4.79
CA GLY A 35 -5.74 4.25 -3.35
C GLY A 35 -7.08 4.58 -2.70
N ALA A 36 -7.92 5.33 -3.41
CA ALA A 36 -9.30 5.58 -3.04
C ALA A 36 -10.17 4.75 -4.00
N PRO A 37 -11.35 4.28 -3.56
CA PRO A 37 -12.28 3.63 -4.48
C PRO A 37 -12.58 4.61 -5.63
N THR A 38 -12.35 4.15 -6.85
CA THR A 38 -12.66 4.92 -8.06
C THR A 38 -14.17 4.95 -8.26
N CYS A 39 -14.80 5.97 -7.67
CA CYS A 39 -16.21 6.39 -7.81
C CYS A 39 -17.29 5.52 -7.11
N PRO A 40 -18.43 6.15 -6.71
CA PRO A 40 -19.51 5.57 -5.89
C PRO A 40 -20.43 4.57 -6.60
#